data_AF-A0A1F3CD72-F1
#
_entry.id   AF-A0A1F3CD72-F1
#
_cell.length_a   1.000
_cell.length_b   1.000
_cell.length_c   1.000
_cell.angle_alpha   90.00
_cell.angle_beta   90.00
_cell.angle_gamma   90.00
#
_symmetry.space_group_name_H-M   'P 1'
#
loop_
_entity.id
_entity.type
_entity.pdbx_description
1 polymer ?
#
loop_
_entity_poly.entity_id
_entity_poly.type
_entity_poly.pdbx_seq_one_letter_code
_entity_poly.pdbx_strand_id
1 'polypeptide(L)' 'MAALSIRMNERLKRVLVARAKGQHRKPSEQARRYIEIAMIAEENSDLPFGFIQDILEARAEKEAGLVEELDWSAG' A
#
# COMPACT_ATOMS: atom_id res chain seq x y z
N MET A 1 -8.60 13.14 -12.16
CA MET A 1 -8.91 12.10 -11.15
C MET A 1 -10.24 11.46 -11.52
N ALA A 2 -10.38 10.14 -11.43
CA ALA A 2 -11.62 9.41 -11.77
C ALA A 2 -12.14 8.65 -10.54
N ALA A 3 -13.46 8.44 -10.47
CA ALA A 3 -14.11 7.75 -9.35
C ALA A 3 -14.67 6.40 -9.81
N LEU A 4 -14.46 5.36 -8.99
CA LEU A 4 -15.00 4.01 -9.20
C LEU A 4 -15.94 3.66 -8.05
N SER A 5 -17.18 3.29 -8.37
CA SER A 5 -18.15 2.79 -7.39
C SER A 5 -18.10 1.27 -7.33
N ILE A 6 -17.72 0.70 -6.19
CA ILE A 6 -17.57 -0.74 -6.00
C ILE A 6 -18.66 -1.24 -5.03
N ARG A 7 -19.52 -2.14 -5.51
CA ARG A 7 -20.43 -2.88 -4.63
C ARG A 7 -19.67 -3.97 -3.89
N MET A 8 -19.86 -4.05 -2.59
CA MET A 8 -19.23 -5.05 -1.72
C MET A 8 -20.23 -5.58 -0.70
N ASN A 9 -20.07 -6.83 -0.29
CA ASN A 9 -20.89 -7.38 0.78
C ASN A 9 -20.57 -6.72 2.13
N GLU A 10 -21.53 -6.77 3.06
CA GLU A 10 -21.42 -6.12 4.37
C GLU A 10 -20.22 -6.60 5.19
N ARG A 11 -19.85 -7.89 5.09
CA ARG A 11 -18.71 -8.45 5.80
C ARG A 11 -17.40 -7.79 5.34
N LEU A 12 -17.18 -7.72 4.03
CA LEU A 12 -15.97 -7.13 3.45
C LEU A 12 -15.88 -5.64 3.77
N LYS A 13 -17.00 -4.92 3.67
CA LYS A 13 -17.09 -3.51 4.06
C LYS A 13 -16.66 -3.28 5.50
N ARG A 14 -17.18 -4.08 6.44
CA ARG A 14 -16.82 -3.97 7.87
C ARG A 14 -15.33 -4.25 8.11
N VAL A 15 -14.78 -5.29 7.48
CA VAL A 15 -13.35 -5.62 7.59
C VAL A 15 -12.48 -4.49 7.05
N LEU A 16 -12.81 -3.95 5.87
CA LEU A 16 -12.08 -2.84 5.26
C LEU A 16 -12.08 -1.62 6.18
N VAL A 17 -13.24 -1.23 6.70
CA VAL A 17 -13.37 -0.07 7.61
C VAL A 17 -12.59 -0.27 8.90
N ALA A 18 -12.65 -1.46 9.51
CA ALA A 18 -11.92 -1.77 10.74
C ALA A 18 -10.40 -1.69 10.51
N ARG A 19 -9.90 -2.25 9.41
CA ARG A 19 -8.47 -2.21 9.07
C ARG A 19 -7.99 -0.81 8.72
N ALA A 20 -8.78 -0.05 7.98
CA ALA A 20 -8.48 1.35 7.66
C ALA A 20 -8.36 2.17 8.95
N LYS A 21 -9.30 2.01 9.89
CA LYS A 21 -9.24 2.66 11.21
C LYS A 21 -7.98 2.28 11.99
N GLY A 22 -7.65 0.99 12.05
CA GLY A 22 -6.45 0.51 12.75
C GLY A 22 -5.13 1.00 12.12
N GLN A 23 -5.14 1.37 10.84
CA GLN A 23 -3.99 1.92 10.12
C GLN A 23 -4.07 3.44 9.94
N HIS A 24 -4.99 4.12 10.64
CA HIS A 24 -5.19 5.58 10.55
C HIS A 24 -5.44 6.09 9.12
N ARG A 25 -6.13 5.31 8.28
CA ARG A 25 -6.47 5.65 6.88
C ARG A 25 -7.97 5.78 6.67
N LYS A 26 -8.38 6.51 5.64
CA LYS A 26 -9.76 6.49 5.15
C LYS A 26 -10.06 5.14 4.48
N PRO A 27 -11.32 4.66 4.50
CA PRO A 27 -11.68 3.39 3.84
C PRO A 27 -11.32 3.34 2.34
N SER A 28 -11.47 4.45 1.62
CA SER A 28 -11.11 4.55 0.19
C SER A 28 -9.59 4.43 -0.04
N GLU A 29 -8.79 5.06 0.82
CA GLU A 29 -7.32 4.98 0.78
C GLU A 29 -6.85 3.54 1.06
N GLN A 30 -7.46 2.89 2.06
CA GLN A 30 -7.15 1.49 2.35
C GLN A 30 -7.56 0.55 1.21
N ALA A 31 -8.70 0.79 0.57
CA ALA A 31 -9.14 0.01 -0.59
C ALA A 31 -8.19 0.18 -1.77
N ARG A 32 -7.82 1.43 -2.10
CA ARG A 32 -6.82 1.73 -3.12
C ARG A 32 -5.50 1.01 -2.84
N ARG A 33 -4.99 1.09 -1.61
CA ARG A 33 -3.75 0.41 -1.21
C ARG A 33 -3.83 -1.11 -1.42
N TYR A 34 -4.95 -1.73 -1.09
CA TYR A 34 -5.12 -3.17 -1.34
C TYR A 34 -5.18 -3.52 -2.83
N ILE A 35 -5.80 -2.67 -3.66
CA ILE A 35 -5.81 -2.85 -5.11
C ILE A 35 -4.39 -2.73 -5.69
N GLU A 36 -3.62 -1.71 -5.28
CA GLU A 36 -2.23 -1.53 -5.71
C GLU A 36 -1.36 -2.74 -5.36
N ILE A 37 -1.48 -3.27 -4.13
CA ILE A 37 -0.74 -4.48 -3.73
C ILE A 37 -1.19 -5.70 -4.54
N ALA A 38 -2.49 -5.87 -4.78
CA ALA A 38 -2.99 -7.01 -5.55
C ALA A 38 -2.45 -7.00 -6.98
N MET A 39 -2.41 -5.84 -7.65
CA MET A 39 -1.84 -5.71 -8.99
C MET A 39 -0.35 -6.06 -9.03
N ILE A 40 0.44 -5.56 -8.06
CA ILE A 40 1.86 -5.89 -7.97
C ILE A 40 2.06 -7.38 -7.72
N ALA A 41 1.25 -7.99 -6.84
CA ALA A 41 1.32 -9.41 -6.54
C ALA A 41 0.91 -10.30 -7.72
N GLU A 42 -0.03 -9.85 -8.55
CA GLU A 42 -0.39 -10.56 -9.80
C GLU A 42 0.78 -10.56 -10.80
N GLU A 43 1.49 -9.45 -10.92
CA GLU A 43 2.67 -9.33 -11.80
C GLU A 43 3.93 -10.01 -11.23
N ASN A 44 4.03 -10.12 -9.90
CA ASN A 44 5.20 -10.61 -9.17
C ASN A 44 4.78 -11.64 -8.12
N SER A 45 4.22 -12.76 -8.57
CA SER A 45 3.57 -13.78 -7.72
C SER A 45 4.49 -14.45 -6.68
N ASP A 46 5.80 -14.33 -6.85
CA ASP A 46 6.84 -14.84 -5.95
C ASP A 46 7.17 -13.87 -4.81
N LEU A 47 6.79 -12.59 -4.93
CA LEU A 47 7.05 -11.59 -3.90
C LEU A 47 6.08 -11.75 -2.72
N PRO A 48 6.60 -11.88 -1.48
CA PRO A 48 5.75 -11.88 -0.29
C PRO A 48 4.99 -10.57 -0.13
N PHE A 49 3.75 -10.66 0.36
CA PHE A 49 2.90 -9.49 0.61
C PHE A 49 3.60 -8.42 1.48
N GLY A 50 4.31 -8.83 2.53
CA GLY A 50 5.06 -7.90 3.39
C GLY A 50 6.13 -7.13 2.63
N PHE A 51 6.87 -7.80 1.76
CA PHE A 51 7.90 -7.18 0.93
C PHE A 51 7.31 -6.13 -0.04
N ILE A 52 6.14 -6.40 -0.63
CA ILE A 52 5.43 -5.42 -1.46
C ILE A 52 5.02 -4.19 -0.62
N GLN A 53 4.58 -4.40 0.63
CA GLN A 53 4.26 -3.29 1.53
C GLN A 53 5.47 -2.42 1.84
N ASP A 54 6.61 -3.05 2.15
CA ASP A 54 7.86 -2.37 2.49
C ASP A 54 8.37 -1.54 1.30
N ILE A 55 8.31 -2.08 0.07
CA ILE A 55 8.67 -1.33 -1.14
C ILE A 55 7.78 -0.10 -1.33
N LEU A 56 6.47 -0.24 -1.14
CA LEU A 56 5.54 0.88 -1.28
C LEU A 56 5.78 1.97 -0.23
N GLU A 57 6.18 1.58 0.98
CA GLU A 57 6.57 2.50 2.05
C GLU A 57 7.88 3.21 1.72
N ALA A 58 8.93 2.46 1.35
CA ALA A 58 10.21 3.00 0.93
C ALA A 58 10.08 3.96 -0.27
N ARG A 59 9.18 3.68 -1.20
CA ARG A 59 8.87 4.59 -2.31
C ARG A 59 8.24 5.88 -1.81
N ALA A 60 7.31 5.81 -0.87
CA ALA A 60 6.68 7.01 -0.29
C ALA A 60 7.69 7.85 0.50
N GLU A 61 8.60 7.21 1.25
CA GLU A 61 9.70 7.88 1.94
C GLU A 61 10.63 8.60 0.96
N LYS A 62 10.97 7.93 -0.15
CA LYS A 62 11.78 8.53 -1.23
C LYS A 62 11.08 9.74 -1.84
N GLU A 63 9.79 9.63 -2.16
CA GLU A 63 8.98 10.72 -2.71
C GLU A 63 8.82 11.88 -1.72
N ALA A 64 8.86 11.61 -0.41
CA ALA A 64 8.87 12.61 0.64
C ALA A 64 10.27 13.23 0.90
N GLY A 65 11.32 12.77 0.22
CA GLY A 65 12.68 13.25 0.40
C GLY A 65 13.32 12.77 1.72
N LEU A 66 12.83 11.67 2.29
CA LEU A 66 13.31 11.12 3.57
C LEU A 66 14.41 10.07 3.42
N VAL A 67 14.83 9.77 2.19
CA VAL A 67 15.86 8.77 1.90
C VAL A 67 17.23 9.46 1.81
N GLU A 68 18.18 8.98 2.61
CA GLU A 68 19.58 9.40 2.53
C GLU A 68 20.33 8.54 1.50
N GLU A 69 21.18 9.17 0.69
CA GLU A 69 22.08 8.42 -0.20
C GLU A 69 23.18 7.78 0.63
N LEU A 70 23.39 6.47 0.43
CA LEU A 70 24.49 5.77 1.07
C LEU A 70 25.81 6.22 0.43
N ASP A 71 26.66 6.87 1.23
CA ASP A 71 28.02 7.22 0.82
C ASP A 71 28.93 5.98 0.88
N TRP A 72 29.17 5.38 -0.28
CA TRP A 72 30.05 4.22 -0.44
C TRP A 72 31.54 4.54 -0.25
N SER A 73 31.92 5.82 -0.09
CA SER A 73 33.31 6.25 0.12
C SER A 73 33.73 6.28 1.59
N ALA A 74 32.81 6.02 2.53
CA ALA A 74 33.08 5.95 3.96
C ALA A 74 33.69 4.62 4.44
N GLY A 75 34.22 3.79 3.53
CA GLY A 75 34.79 2.46 3.80
C GLY A 75 36.29 2.36 3.54
#